data_AF-A0A847Y8R7-F1
#
_entry.id   AF-A0A847Y8R7-F1
#
_cell.length_a   1.000
_cell.length_b   1.000
_cell.length_c   1.000
_cell.angle_alpha   90.00
_cell.angle_beta   90.00
_cell.angle_gamma   90.00
#
_symmetry.space_group_name_H-M   'P 1'
#
loop_
_entity.id
_entity.type
_entity.pdbx_description
1 polymer ?
#
loop_
_entity_poly.entity_id
_entity_poly.type
_entity_poly.pdbx_seq_one_letter_code
_entity_poly.pdbx_strand_id
1 'polypeptide(L)'
;MEKKIITKIPKEVSHVTRTLEKAGFEAYLVGGCVRDLIMEKDPKDWDIATNAKPEQIISLFKKTVYENKFGTVLVIQEDVSCETLRQIEVTPYRIEAKYSDFRHPDEVKFTDNLEDDLKRRDFTINAMALSPKGHLVDLFNGIKDIKDKMLKAVGEPDDRFTEDALRMLRAIRFACQLGFSVSYETTESIIKNADLIKKISKERIQDEFIKILLSPNPATGIVMLQKFGLLKNIIPELEEGIGCEQSGEHIYDVWEHSLQALQHAANKNWSLEIRLAALFHDIGKPRSRRSVLPKYILRHSHSALEGKTNSGLRKDPSKNILAGRKAYTFYGHEVVSARIAKKIMERLKFSKKETELVEKLILNHMFFSDTEIITLSAVRRIIAKVGKENIWSLMRVRECDRVGMKKKEA
;
A
#
# COMPACT_ATOMS: atom_id res chain seq x y z
N MET A 1 25.94 -11.68 17.70
CA MET A 1 25.10 -11.21 16.57
C MET A 1 25.95 -11.08 15.31
N GLU A 2 27.01 -10.27 15.35
CA GLU A 2 27.87 -9.93 14.20
C GLU A 2 28.44 -11.14 13.44
N LYS A 3 29.06 -12.12 14.11
CA LYS A 3 29.60 -13.33 13.44
C LYS A 3 28.55 -14.15 12.67
N LYS A 4 27.28 -14.13 13.09
CA LYS A 4 26.18 -14.87 12.44
C LYS A 4 25.63 -14.10 11.22
N ILE A 5 25.77 -12.78 11.21
CA ILE A 5 25.36 -11.91 10.10
C ILE A 5 26.38 -12.02 8.95
N ILE A 6 27.68 -11.98 9.26
CA ILE A 6 28.75 -12.07 8.24
C ILE A 6 28.60 -13.34 7.39
N THR A 7 28.26 -14.48 8.00
CA THR A 7 28.10 -15.75 7.28
C THR A 7 26.93 -15.76 6.28
N LYS A 8 26.00 -14.81 6.40
CA LYS A 8 24.88 -14.64 5.46
C LYS A 8 25.20 -13.72 4.30
N ILE A 9 26.34 -13.03 4.30
CA ILE A 9 26.75 -12.15 3.19
C ILE A 9 27.23 -13.04 2.03
N PRO A 10 26.62 -12.94 0.84
CA PRO A 10 27.03 -13.70 -0.34
C PRO A 10 28.47 -13.38 -0.75
N LYS A 11 29.12 -14.33 -1.44
CA LYS A 11 30.51 -14.18 -1.90
C LYS A 11 30.63 -13.08 -2.95
N GLU A 12 29.60 -12.94 -3.78
CA GLU A 12 29.40 -11.94 -4.81
C GLU A 12 29.40 -10.52 -4.21
N VAL A 13 28.66 -10.33 -3.13
CA VAL A 13 28.61 -9.06 -2.39
C VAL A 13 29.95 -8.78 -1.72
N SER A 14 30.52 -9.80 -1.08
CA SER A 14 31.85 -9.71 -0.46
C SER A 14 32.95 -9.41 -1.49
N HIS A 15 32.79 -9.83 -2.75
CA HIS A 15 33.73 -9.54 -3.81
C HIS A 15 33.74 -8.05 -4.15
N VAL A 16 32.57 -7.43 -4.27
CA VAL A 16 32.46 -5.98 -4.54
C VAL A 16 33.08 -5.17 -3.41
N THR A 17 32.73 -5.46 -2.15
CA THR A 17 33.29 -4.73 -1.01
C THR A 17 34.81 -4.90 -0.90
N ARG A 18 35.33 -6.12 -1.09
CA ARG A 18 36.79 -6.36 -1.05
C ARG A 18 37.54 -5.69 -2.18
N THR A 19 36.93 -5.58 -3.37
CA THR A 19 37.55 -4.89 -4.51
C THR A 19 37.71 -3.40 -4.21
N LEU A 20 36.69 -2.77 -3.61
CA LEU A 20 36.76 -1.38 -3.14
C LEU A 20 37.81 -1.21 -2.03
N GLU A 21 37.81 -2.08 -1.01
CA GLU A 21 38.80 -2.03 0.09
C GLU A 21 40.25 -2.18 -0.42
N LYS A 22 40.49 -3.06 -1.39
CA LYS A 22 41.82 -3.24 -2.00
C LYS A 22 42.30 -2.02 -2.78
N ALA A 23 41.37 -1.25 -3.33
CA ALA A 23 41.66 0.01 -4.00
C ALA A 23 41.84 1.19 -3.03
N GLY A 24 41.74 0.95 -1.71
CA GLY A 24 41.93 1.96 -0.67
C GLY A 24 40.66 2.71 -0.26
N PHE A 25 39.49 2.26 -0.71
CA PHE A 25 38.20 2.88 -0.37
C PHE A 25 37.51 2.15 0.77
N GLU A 26 36.64 2.87 1.48
CA GLU A 26 35.70 2.26 2.41
C GLU A 26 34.55 1.59 1.66
N ALA A 27 34.01 0.50 2.21
CA ALA A 27 32.83 -0.14 1.65
C ALA A 27 31.96 -0.70 2.78
N TYR A 28 30.72 -0.24 2.87
CA TYR A 28 29.75 -0.71 3.87
C TYR A 28 28.47 -1.16 3.19
N LEU A 29 27.91 -2.26 3.65
CA LEU A 29 26.52 -2.60 3.35
C LEU A 29 25.62 -1.62 4.09
N VAL A 30 24.55 -1.13 3.46
CA VAL A 30 23.67 -0.11 4.03
C VAL A 30 22.21 -0.37 3.70
N GLY A 31 21.28 0.29 4.39
CA GLY A 31 19.87 0.29 3.97
C GLY A 31 19.11 -0.99 4.30
N GLY A 32 18.26 -1.42 3.36
CA GLY A 32 17.33 -2.53 3.57
C GLY A 32 18.02 -3.85 3.81
N CYS A 33 19.16 -4.11 3.15
CA CYS A 33 19.90 -5.35 3.27
C CYS A 33 20.44 -5.55 4.71
N VAL A 34 20.95 -4.50 5.34
CA VAL A 34 21.46 -4.56 6.72
C VAL A 34 20.32 -4.83 7.70
N ARG A 35 19.20 -4.12 7.55
CA ARG A 35 17.98 -4.35 8.35
C ARG A 35 17.51 -5.80 8.24
N ASP A 36 17.38 -6.30 7.02
CA ASP A 36 16.84 -7.63 6.77
C ASP A 36 17.78 -8.71 7.33
N LEU A 37 19.10 -8.55 7.18
CA LEU A 37 20.10 -9.41 7.82
C LEU A 37 19.98 -9.45 9.35
N ILE A 38 19.79 -8.28 10.00
CA ILE A 38 19.60 -8.18 11.45
C ILE A 38 18.28 -8.85 11.88
N MET A 39 17.23 -8.73 11.07
CA MET A 39 15.93 -9.39 11.26
C MET A 39 15.93 -10.88 10.88
N GLU A 40 17.10 -11.43 10.54
CA GLU A 40 17.30 -12.81 10.07
C GLU A 40 16.52 -13.18 8.78
N LYS A 41 16.14 -12.18 7.97
CA LYS A 41 15.51 -12.34 6.66
C LYS A 41 16.55 -12.29 5.53
N ASP A 42 16.18 -12.84 4.38
CA ASP A 42 16.99 -12.73 3.17
C ASP A 42 16.78 -11.35 2.51
N PRO A 43 17.86 -10.58 2.25
CA PRO A 43 17.77 -9.32 1.52
C PRO A 43 17.24 -9.53 0.09
N LYS A 44 16.47 -8.56 -0.39
CA LYS A 44 15.94 -8.56 -1.77
C LYS A 44 16.86 -7.84 -2.76
N ASP A 45 17.67 -6.95 -2.23
CA ASP A 45 18.58 -6.04 -2.89
C ASP A 45 19.83 -5.87 -2.02
N TRP A 46 20.94 -5.50 -2.65
CA TRP A 46 22.23 -5.32 -1.98
C TRP A 46 22.80 -3.95 -2.31
N ASP A 47 22.74 -3.07 -1.32
CA ASP A 47 23.29 -1.73 -1.39
C ASP A 47 24.63 -1.64 -0.65
N ILE A 48 25.64 -1.11 -1.33
CA ILE A 48 26.95 -0.78 -0.78
C ILE A 48 27.15 0.73 -0.85
N ALA A 49 27.55 1.33 0.26
CA ALA A 49 28.01 2.70 0.33
C ALA A 49 29.54 2.77 0.41
N THR A 50 30.15 3.75 -0.25
CA THR A 50 31.60 3.93 -0.32
C THR A 50 31.99 5.40 -0.39
N ASN A 51 33.20 5.76 0.01
CA ASN A 51 33.77 7.09 -0.27
C ASN A 51 34.34 7.21 -1.70
N ALA A 52 34.35 6.14 -2.49
CA ALA A 52 34.76 6.20 -3.89
C ALA A 52 33.77 6.99 -4.75
N LYS A 53 34.28 7.83 -5.65
CA LYS A 53 33.48 8.54 -6.65
C LYS A 53 33.02 7.60 -7.78
N PRO A 54 31.94 7.94 -8.52
CA PRO A 54 31.42 7.08 -9.59
C PRO A 54 32.47 6.64 -10.60
N GLU A 55 33.33 7.55 -11.05
CA GLU A 55 34.37 7.27 -12.05
C GLU A 55 35.41 6.27 -11.51
N GLN A 56 35.72 6.36 -10.22
CA GLN A 56 36.62 5.44 -9.54
C GLN A 56 35.98 4.06 -9.41
N ILE A 57 34.70 3.99 -9.02
CA ILE A 57 33.96 2.72 -8.96
C ILE A 57 33.90 2.05 -10.33
N ILE A 58 33.55 2.79 -11.39
CA ILE A 58 33.45 2.27 -12.77
C ILE A 58 34.78 1.66 -13.21
N SER A 59 35.91 2.29 -12.88
CA SER A 59 37.24 1.80 -13.26
C SER A 59 37.63 0.46 -12.60
N LEU A 60 37.00 0.11 -11.47
CA LEU A 60 37.34 -1.09 -10.69
C LEU A 60 36.61 -2.35 -11.17
N PHE A 61 35.52 -2.21 -11.93
CA PHE A 61 34.67 -3.33 -12.32
C PHE A 61 34.54 -3.43 -13.84
N LYS A 62 34.59 -4.67 -14.36
CA LYS A 62 34.53 -4.94 -15.80
C LYS A 62 33.25 -4.42 -16.47
N LYS A 63 32.13 -4.51 -15.76
CA LYS A 63 30.81 -4.14 -16.26
C LYS A 63 30.02 -3.37 -15.22
N THR A 64 29.70 -2.14 -15.54
CA THR A 64 28.93 -1.24 -14.70
C THR A 64 27.89 -0.50 -15.52
N VAL A 65 26.80 -0.10 -14.87
CA VAL A 65 25.83 0.84 -15.40
C VAL A 65 25.79 2.02 -14.45
N TYR A 66 26.08 3.20 -14.96
CA TYR A 66 26.09 4.41 -14.15
C TYR A 66 24.84 5.24 -14.41
N GLU A 67 24.07 5.51 -13.36
CA GLU A 67 22.90 6.39 -13.44
C GLU A 67 23.25 7.77 -12.88
N ASN A 68 23.53 8.72 -13.78
CA ASN A 68 24.05 10.06 -13.46
C ASN A 68 23.18 10.92 -12.51
N LYS A 69 21.95 10.52 -12.19
CA LYS A 69 21.05 11.34 -11.36
C LYS A 69 21.45 11.39 -9.88
N PHE A 70 22.07 10.34 -9.37
CA PHE A 70 22.28 10.19 -7.93
C PHE A 70 23.67 9.68 -7.55
N GLY A 71 24.54 9.46 -8.53
CA GLY A 71 25.89 8.94 -8.30
C GLY A 71 25.95 7.42 -8.12
N THR A 72 24.83 6.70 -8.17
CA THR A 72 24.78 5.25 -7.96
C THR A 72 25.30 4.51 -9.20
N VAL A 73 26.23 3.59 -8.96
CA VAL A 73 26.84 2.70 -9.97
C VAL A 73 26.32 1.28 -9.72
N LEU A 74 25.63 0.71 -10.70
CA LEU A 74 25.22 -0.69 -10.68
C LEU A 74 26.38 -1.55 -11.16
N VAL A 75 26.89 -2.44 -10.31
CA VAL A 75 27.94 -3.41 -10.65
C VAL A 75 27.27 -4.70 -11.11
N ILE A 76 27.58 -5.13 -12.33
CA ILE A 76 26.97 -6.32 -12.96
C ILE A 76 27.95 -7.50 -12.92
N GLN A 77 27.54 -8.60 -12.29
CA GLN A 77 28.28 -9.85 -12.24
C GLN A 77 27.70 -10.85 -13.25
N GLU A 78 28.37 -11.03 -14.38
CA GLU A 78 27.84 -11.81 -15.52
C GLU A 78 27.72 -13.31 -15.25
N ASP A 79 28.56 -13.86 -14.37
CA ASP A 79 28.62 -15.29 -14.06
C ASP A 79 27.61 -15.75 -12.98
N VAL A 80 26.71 -14.86 -12.56
CA VAL A 80 25.77 -15.10 -11.45
C VAL A 80 24.34 -15.24 -11.98
N SER A 81 23.74 -16.41 -11.74
CA SER A 81 22.36 -16.72 -12.17
C SER A 81 21.28 -16.10 -11.28
N CYS A 82 21.58 -15.84 -10.01
CA CYS A 82 20.65 -15.21 -9.08
C CYS A 82 20.55 -13.71 -9.34
N GLU A 83 19.36 -13.23 -9.72
CA GLU A 83 19.14 -11.84 -10.14
C GLU A 83 19.52 -10.81 -9.07
N THR A 84 19.24 -11.09 -7.80
CA THR A 84 19.55 -10.21 -6.66
C THR A 84 21.04 -10.08 -6.39
N LEU A 85 21.85 -11.06 -6.81
CA LEU A 85 23.31 -11.06 -6.68
C LEU A 85 24.01 -10.60 -7.95
N ARG A 86 23.29 -10.64 -9.08
CA ARG A 86 23.77 -10.21 -10.39
C ARG A 86 23.98 -8.71 -10.46
N GLN A 87 23.13 -7.94 -9.78
CA GLN A 87 23.18 -6.48 -9.76
C GLN A 87 23.35 -6.01 -8.32
N ILE A 88 24.46 -5.32 -8.05
CA ILE A 88 24.78 -4.76 -6.74
C ILE A 88 24.88 -3.24 -6.90
N GLU A 89 24.15 -2.50 -6.08
CA GLU A 89 24.17 -1.04 -6.11
C GLU A 89 25.36 -0.52 -5.29
N VAL A 90 26.24 0.26 -5.90
CA VAL A 90 27.34 0.92 -5.21
C VAL A 90 27.11 2.43 -5.28
N THR A 91 26.83 3.02 -4.12
CA THR A 91 26.49 4.44 -3.99
C THR A 91 27.59 5.19 -3.24
N PRO A 92 28.19 6.23 -3.82
CA PRO A 92 29.09 7.12 -3.10
C PRO A 92 28.39 7.79 -1.93
N TYR A 93 29.10 8.01 -0.82
CA TYR A 93 28.58 8.83 0.26
C TYR A 93 28.26 10.22 -0.26
N ARG A 94 27.14 10.77 0.20
CA ARG A 94 26.69 12.08 -0.27
C ARG A 94 25.94 12.85 0.79
N ILE A 95 26.07 14.15 0.71
CA ILE A 95 25.21 15.13 1.38
C ILE A 95 24.21 15.61 0.33
N GLU A 96 22.95 15.65 0.73
CA GLU A 96 21.84 16.15 -0.08
C GLU A 96 21.54 17.58 0.38
N ALA A 97 21.56 18.55 -0.55
CA ALA A 97 21.16 19.92 -0.26
C ALA A 97 19.63 20.02 -0.13
N LYS A 98 19.11 21.23 0.10
CA LYS A 98 17.67 21.49 0.24
C LYS A 98 16.88 20.95 -0.95
N TYR A 99 15.60 20.66 -0.71
CA TYR A 99 14.69 20.10 -1.69
C TYR A 99 13.67 21.18 -2.06
N SER A 100 13.89 21.88 -3.17
CA SER A 100 12.94 22.92 -3.61
C SER A 100 11.61 22.32 -4.11
N ASP A 101 11.63 21.10 -4.64
CA ASP A 101 10.48 20.40 -5.23
C ASP A 101 9.87 19.30 -4.34
N PHE A 102 10.30 19.19 -3.07
CA PHE A 102 9.89 18.13 -2.13
C PHE A 102 10.19 16.70 -2.63
N ARG A 103 11.19 16.54 -3.54
CA ARG A 103 11.51 15.26 -4.17
C ARG A 103 13.00 15.05 -4.39
N HIS A 104 13.66 15.97 -5.09
CA HIS A 104 15.08 15.87 -5.40
C HIS A 104 15.86 16.92 -4.62
N PRO A 105 17.03 16.56 -4.10
CA PRO A 105 17.92 17.57 -3.58
C PRO A 105 18.37 18.46 -4.73
N ASP A 106 18.38 19.77 -4.50
CA ASP A 106 18.79 20.77 -5.48
C ASP A 106 20.26 20.57 -5.91
N GLU A 107 21.06 19.97 -5.02
CA GLU A 107 22.46 19.64 -5.24
C GLU A 107 22.84 18.38 -4.44
N VAL A 108 23.64 17.51 -5.05
CA VAL A 108 24.25 16.35 -4.39
C VAL A 108 25.75 16.58 -4.32
N LYS A 109 26.33 16.56 -3.12
CA LYS A 109 27.78 16.67 -2.91
C LYS A 109 28.30 15.37 -2.35
N PHE A 110 29.30 14.79 -3.02
CA PHE A 110 29.99 13.63 -2.48
C PHE A 110 30.83 14.03 -1.27
N THR A 111 30.82 13.18 -0.25
CA THR A 111 31.53 13.36 1.02
C THR A 111 32.39 12.13 1.28
N ASP A 112 33.36 12.24 2.17
CA ASP A 112 34.17 11.11 2.63
C ASP A 112 33.65 10.53 3.95
N ASN A 113 32.59 11.12 4.54
CA ASN A 113 32.05 10.71 5.83
C ASN A 113 30.77 9.86 5.68
N LEU A 114 30.81 8.64 6.22
CA LEU A 114 29.66 7.72 6.27
C LEU A 114 28.46 8.30 7.05
N GLU A 115 28.70 9.06 8.12
CA GLU A 115 27.63 9.63 8.96
C GLU A 115 26.70 10.54 8.14
N ASP A 116 27.26 11.32 7.22
CA ASP A 116 26.49 12.19 6.33
C ASP A 116 25.52 11.39 5.45
N ASP A 117 25.95 10.24 4.91
CA ASP A 117 25.09 9.36 4.11
C ASP A 117 24.00 8.70 4.96
N LEU A 118 24.32 8.29 6.19
CA LEU A 118 23.33 7.68 7.07
C LEU A 118 22.28 8.70 7.54
N LYS A 119 22.68 9.95 7.79
CA LYS A 119 21.80 11.02 8.27
C LYS A 119 20.70 11.39 7.26
N ARG A 120 20.98 11.33 5.96
CA ARG A 120 20.00 11.63 4.89
C ARG A 120 19.00 10.48 4.62
N ARG A 121 19.13 9.32 5.26
CA ARG A 121 18.20 8.19 5.07
C ARG A 121 16.89 8.41 5.80
N ASP A 122 15.83 7.74 5.36
CA ASP A 122 14.47 8.01 5.81
C ASP A 122 14.22 7.59 7.27
N PHE A 123 14.53 6.35 7.62
CA PHE A 123 14.23 5.75 8.93
C PHE A 123 15.46 5.13 9.59
N THR A 124 15.49 5.17 10.92
CA THR A 124 16.60 4.68 11.76
C THR A 124 16.98 3.23 11.41
N ILE A 125 15.97 2.39 11.21
CA ILE A 125 16.12 0.97 10.86
C ILE A 125 16.79 0.74 9.49
N ASN A 126 16.84 1.75 8.62
CA ASN A 126 17.51 1.71 7.32
C ASN A 126 18.81 2.54 7.32
N ALA A 127 19.12 3.22 8.42
CA ALA A 127 20.26 4.12 8.59
C ALA A 127 21.38 3.46 9.42
N MET A 128 21.66 2.21 9.10
CA MET A 128 22.76 1.43 9.67
C MET A 128 23.71 0.99 8.56
N ALA A 129 24.97 0.78 8.92
CA ALA A 129 26.02 0.35 8.02
C ALA A 129 26.75 -0.87 8.58
N LEU A 130 27.00 -1.88 7.76
CA LEU A 130 27.71 -3.09 8.15
C LEU A 130 28.97 -3.25 7.31
N SER A 131 30.12 -3.31 7.97
CA SER A 131 31.39 -3.55 7.28
C SER A 131 31.53 -5.02 6.86
N PRO A 132 32.33 -5.32 5.82
CA PRO A 132 32.63 -6.70 5.41
C PRO A 132 33.30 -7.54 6.51
N LYS A 133 33.92 -6.88 7.47
CA LYS A 133 34.57 -7.47 8.65
C LYS A 133 33.58 -7.74 9.79
N GLY A 134 32.31 -7.35 9.62
CA GLY A 134 31.23 -7.57 10.57
C GLY A 134 31.02 -6.47 11.60
N HIS A 135 31.71 -5.34 11.46
CA HIS A 135 31.51 -4.21 12.34
C HIS A 135 30.22 -3.48 11.94
N LEU A 136 29.26 -3.41 12.86
CA LEU A 136 27.98 -2.74 12.64
C LEU A 136 28.04 -1.32 13.22
N VAL A 137 27.78 -0.34 12.37
CA VAL A 137 27.66 1.08 12.70
C VAL A 137 26.17 1.43 12.77
N ASP A 138 25.72 1.83 13.96
CA ASP A 138 24.35 2.28 14.22
C ASP A 138 24.38 3.61 14.99
N LEU A 139 24.32 4.72 14.24
CA LEU A 139 24.40 6.07 14.81
C LEU A 139 23.03 6.58 15.31
N PHE A 140 21.94 5.93 14.88
CA PHE A 140 20.57 6.44 15.07
C PHE A 140 19.67 5.47 15.84
N ASN A 141 20.25 4.46 16.50
CA ASN A 141 19.54 3.44 17.29
C ASN A 141 18.60 2.53 16.49
N GLY A 142 18.93 2.25 15.22
CA GLY A 142 18.17 1.37 14.35
C GLY A 142 18.03 -0.06 14.90
N ILE A 143 19.05 -0.59 15.60
CA ILE A 143 18.99 -1.93 16.21
C ILE A 143 17.92 -1.97 17.31
N LYS A 144 17.89 -0.93 18.15
CA LYS A 144 16.90 -0.81 19.23
C LYS A 144 15.50 -0.70 18.64
N ASP A 145 15.33 0.14 17.62
CA ASP A 145 14.03 0.33 16.97
C ASP A 145 13.54 -0.94 16.25
N ILE A 146 14.42 -1.74 15.66
CA ILE A 146 14.07 -3.08 15.13
C ILE A 146 13.59 -4.00 16.24
N LYS A 147 14.30 -4.04 17.38
CA LYS A 147 13.93 -4.87 18.53
C LYS A 147 12.58 -4.46 19.12
N ASP A 148 12.34 -3.16 19.22
CA ASP A 148 11.10 -2.58 19.74
C ASP A 148 9.95 -2.63 18.70
N LYS A 149 10.23 -3.04 17.46
CA LYS A 149 9.30 -3.00 16.31
C LYS A 149 8.70 -1.61 16.09
N MET A 150 9.54 -0.60 16.19
CA MET A 150 9.19 0.81 16.06
C MET A 150 9.82 1.40 14.81
N LEU A 151 9.07 2.19 14.06
CA LEU A 151 9.56 2.95 12.93
C LEU A 151 9.73 4.43 13.34
N LYS A 152 10.95 4.93 13.24
CA LYS A 152 11.33 6.33 13.55
C LYS A 152 12.06 6.95 12.38
N ALA A 153 11.76 8.22 12.09
CA ALA A 153 12.55 8.99 11.13
C ALA A 153 13.97 9.23 11.69
N VAL A 154 14.94 9.37 10.80
CA VAL A 154 16.30 9.81 11.20
C VAL A 154 16.29 11.33 11.41
N GLY A 155 16.73 11.79 12.58
CA GLY A 155 16.66 13.20 12.95
C GLY A 155 15.21 13.66 13.21
N GLU A 156 14.93 14.93 12.92
CA GLU A 156 13.62 15.54 13.18
C GLU A 156 12.59 15.20 12.08
N PRO A 157 11.48 14.50 12.38
CA PRO A 157 10.52 14.05 11.36
C PRO A 157 9.95 15.16 10.46
N ASP A 158 9.70 16.35 11.02
CA ASP A 158 9.13 17.48 10.29
C ASP A 158 10.04 17.95 9.15
N ASP A 159 11.35 18.03 9.40
CA ASP A 159 12.34 18.38 8.39
C ASP A 159 12.38 17.30 7.31
N ARG A 160 12.37 16.02 7.71
CA ARG A 160 12.46 14.89 6.77
C ARG A 160 11.28 14.80 5.82
N PHE A 161 10.06 15.11 6.27
CA PHE A 161 8.86 15.09 5.44
C PHE A 161 8.71 16.36 4.60
N THR A 162 9.31 17.47 5.03
CA THR A 162 9.42 18.68 4.22
C THR A 162 10.43 18.50 3.09
N GLU A 163 11.51 17.74 3.30
CA GLU A 163 12.47 17.38 2.26
C GLU A 163 11.88 16.45 1.19
N ASP A 164 11.33 15.30 1.59
CA ASP A 164 10.65 14.37 0.70
C ASP A 164 9.35 13.86 1.32
N ALA A 165 8.23 14.44 0.88
CA ALA A 165 6.91 14.09 1.40
C ALA A 165 6.52 12.64 1.09
N LEU A 166 7.18 11.97 0.13
CA LEU A 166 6.95 10.53 -0.11
C LEU A 166 7.36 9.68 1.10
N ARG A 167 8.28 10.16 1.96
CA ARG A 167 8.68 9.44 3.18
C ARG A 167 7.51 9.16 4.12
N MET A 168 6.45 9.99 4.11
CA MET A 168 5.22 9.71 4.86
C MET A 168 4.52 8.43 4.39
N LEU A 169 4.44 8.21 3.06
CA LEU A 169 3.89 6.96 2.50
C LEU A 169 4.83 5.77 2.75
N ARG A 170 6.15 5.99 2.65
CA ARG A 170 7.14 4.96 2.98
C ARG A 170 7.03 4.52 4.43
N ALA A 171 6.70 5.44 5.36
CA ALA A 171 6.49 5.10 6.76
C ALA A 171 5.38 4.06 6.93
N ILE A 172 4.23 4.31 6.31
CA ILE A 172 3.09 3.38 6.31
C ILE A 172 3.45 2.07 5.62
N ARG A 173 4.13 2.13 4.47
CA ARG A 173 4.60 0.94 3.76
C ARG A 173 5.46 0.06 4.65
N PHE A 174 6.51 0.63 5.25
CA PHE A 174 7.44 -0.14 6.08
C PHE A 174 6.75 -0.69 7.33
N ALA A 175 5.87 0.08 7.98
CA ALA A 175 5.05 -0.39 9.09
C ALA A 175 4.23 -1.64 8.68
N CYS A 176 3.58 -1.62 7.52
CA CYS A 176 2.79 -2.74 7.02
C CYS A 176 3.64 -3.95 6.60
N GLN A 177 4.78 -3.72 5.94
CA GLN A 177 5.68 -4.78 5.45
C GLN A 177 6.41 -5.50 6.58
N LEU A 178 6.81 -4.77 7.61
CA LEU A 178 7.61 -5.29 8.72
C LEU A 178 6.77 -5.70 9.93
N GLY A 179 5.51 -5.22 10.00
CA GLY A 179 4.65 -5.39 11.18
C GLY A 179 5.11 -4.52 12.35
N PHE A 180 5.57 -3.30 12.04
CA PHE A 180 6.08 -2.33 13.01
C PHE A 180 5.03 -1.26 13.30
N SER A 181 5.12 -0.63 14.47
CA SER A 181 4.35 0.56 14.81
C SER A 181 5.15 1.82 14.45
N VAL A 182 4.48 2.89 14.04
CA VAL A 182 5.12 4.19 13.80
C VAL A 182 5.23 4.93 15.13
N SER A 183 6.36 5.59 15.41
CA SER A 183 6.52 6.34 16.66
C SER A 183 5.56 7.52 16.75
N TYR A 184 5.24 7.95 17.97
CA TYR A 184 4.34 9.07 18.21
C TYR A 184 4.81 10.34 17.49
N GLU A 185 6.09 10.68 17.61
CA GLU A 185 6.69 11.87 17.01
C GLU A 185 6.61 11.82 15.48
N THR A 186 6.88 10.63 14.91
CA THR A 186 6.80 10.40 13.46
C THR A 186 5.34 10.51 13.00
N THR A 187 4.38 9.95 13.75
CA THR A 187 2.96 10.03 13.43
C THR A 187 2.41 11.45 13.47
N GLU A 188 2.71 12.22 14.53
CA GLU A 188 2.28 13.62 14.66
C GLU A 188 2.79 14.46 13.48
N SER A 189 4.06 14.25 13.12
CA SER A 189 4.65 14.94 11.97
C SER A 189 4.03 14.52 10.63
N ILE A 190 3.67 13.25 10.44
CA ILE A 190 2.91 12.83 9.24
C ILE A 190 1.57 13.56 9.19
N ILE A 191 0.81 13.59 10.30
CA ILE A 191 -0.51 14.24 10.36
C ILE A 191 -0.39 15.73 10.01
N LYS A 192 0.59 16.42 10.61
CA LYS A 192 0.88 17.84 10.36
C LYS A 192 1.22 18.12 8.90
N ASN A 193 1.99 17.25 8.26
CA ASN A 193 2.53 17.46 6.92
C ASN A 193 1.74 16.74 5.81
N ALA A 194 0.62 16.07 6.13
CA ALA A 194 -0.09 15.19 5.21
C ALA A 194 -0.50 15.84 3.87
N ASP A 195 -0.72 17.14 3.84
CA ASP A 195 -1.07 17.88 2.61
C ASP A 195 0.10 18.03 1.63
N LEU A 196 1.35 17.92 2.09
CA LEU A 196 2.52 17.95 1.22
C LEU A 196 2.52 16.81 0.20
N ILE A 197 1.80 15.71 0.47
CA ILE A 197 1.70 14.59 -0.46
C ILE A 197 1.09 14.99 -1.82
N LYS A 198 0.33 16.10 -1.87
CA LYS A 198 -0.21 16.66 -3.13
C LYS A 198 0.87 17.10 -4.11
N LYS A 199 2.07 17.43 -3.61
CA LYS A 199 3.23 17.85 -4.41
C LYS A 199 3.95 16.66 -5.06
N ILE A 200 3.68 15.45 -4.60
CA ILE A 200 4.33 14.24 -5.12
C ILE A 200 3.61 13.75 -6.38
N SER A 201 4.40 13.29 -7.35
CA SER A 201 3.88 12.73 -8.60
C SER A 201 3.02 11.48 -8.34
N LYS A 202 2.04 11.25 -9.23
CA LYS A 202 1.06 10.17 -9.05
C LYS A 202 1.69 8.80 -9.19
N GLU A 203 2.72 8.65 -10.02
CA GLU A 203 3.51 7.43 -10.21
C GLU A 203 4.27 7.06 -8.93
N ARG A 204 4.92 8.03 -8.24
CA ARG A 204 5.61 7.74 -6.97
C ARG A 204 4.63 7.35 -5.86
N ILE A 205 3.47 8.03 -5.81
CA ILE A 205 2.40 7.67 -4.87
C ILE A 205 1.88 6.26 -5.18
N GLN A 206 1.70 5.95 -6.46
CA GLN A 206 1.25 4.64 -6.93
C GLN A 206 2.23 3.55 -6.52
N ASP A 207 3.54 3.73 -6.72
CA ASP A 207 4.56 2.74 -6.35
C ASP A 207 4.47 2.37 -4.87
N GLU A 208 4.35 3.37 -3.99
CA GLU A 208 4.24 3.14 -2.55
C GLU A 208 2.88 2.54 -2.18
N PHE A 209 1.79 2.98 -2.83
CA PHE A 209 0.46 2.41 -2.63
C PHE A 209 0.39 0.93 -3.03
N ILE A 210 0.96 0.56 -4.17
CA ILE A 210 1.06 -0.84 -4.62
C ILE A 210 1.82 -1.67 -3.59
N LYS A 211 2.95 -1.19 -3.09
CA LYS A 211 3.74 -1.90 -2.09
C LYS A 211 3.02 -2.04 -0.74
N ILE A 212 2.16 -1.07 -0.37
CA ILE A 212 1.26 -1.19 0.79
C ILE A 212 0.24 -2.29 0.53
N LEU A 213 -0.43 -2.29 -0.62
CA LEU A 213 -1.43 -3.31 -0.99
C LEU A 213 -0.84 -4.71 -1.06
N LEU A 214 0.40 -4.86 -1.50
CA LEU A 214 1.12 -6.13 -1.59
C LEU A 214 1.74 -6.60 -0.26
N SER A 215 1.69 -5.77 0.80
CA SER A 215 2.19 -6.15 2.12
C SER A 215 1.34 -7.26 2.78
N PRO A 216 1.79 -7.83 3.90
CA PRO A 216 0.98 -8.78 4.68
C PRO A 216 -0.25 -8.15 5.35
N ASN A 217 -0.20 -6.85 5.68
CA ASN A 217 -1.26 -6.16 6.44
C ASN A 217 -1.80 -4.91 5.70
N PRO A 218 -2.32 -5.05 4.47
CA PRO A 218 -2.72 -3.90 3.67
C PRO A 218 -3.94 -3.16 4.24
N ALA A 219 -4.86 -3.85 4.93
CA ALA A 219 -6.01 -3.20 5.57
C ALA A 219 -5.56 -2.18 6.63
N THR A 220 -4.61 -2.56 7.49
CA THR A 220 -3.99 -1.64 8.45
C THR A 220 -3.34 -0.45 7.74
N GLY A 221 -2.68 -0.69 6.60
CA GLY A 221 -2.11 0.38 5.78
C GLY A 221 -3.15 1.40 5.30
N ILE A 222 -4.31 0.94 4.81
CA ILE A 222 -5.41 1.83 4.41
C ILE A 222 -5.96 2.60 5.61
N VAL A 223 -6.10 1.96 6.79
CA VAL A 223 -6.48 2.64 8.03
C VAL A 223 -5.46 3.71 8.43
N MET A 224 -4.16 3.43 8.35
CA MET A 224 -3.12 4.41 8.66
C MET A 224 -3.16 5.59 7.67
N LEU A 225 -3.36 5.33 6.37
CA LEU A 225 -3.53 6.40 5.37
C LEU A 225 -4.70 7.32 5.75
N GLN A 226 -5.82 6.75 6.19
CA GLN A 226 -7.00 7.50 6.62
C GLN A 226 -6.72 8.29 7.90
N LYS A 227 -6.23 7.62 8.96
CA LYS A 227 -5.98 8.23 10.27
C LYS A 227 -4.92 9.33 10.21
N PHE A 228 -3.92 9.18 9.36
CA PHE A 228 -2.85 10.17 9.19
C PHE A 228 -3.22 11.28 8.21
N GLY A 229 -4.45 11.28 7.66
CA GLY A 229 -4.93 12.32 6.76
C GLY A 229 -4.31 12.31 5.36
N LEU A 230 -3.66 11.21 4.96
CA LEU A 230 -3.09 11.05 3.62
C LEU A 230 -4.14 10.56 2.62
N LEU A 231 -5.10 9.73 3.06
CA LEU A 231 -6.08 9.09 2.18
C LEU A 231 -6.96 10.12 1.46
N LYS A 232 -7.46 11.13 2.17
CA LYS A 232 -8.22 12.27 1.61
C LYS A 232 -7.52 12.98 0.44
N ASN A 233 -6.19 12.91 0.38
CA ASN A 233 -5.37 13.55 -0.65
C ASN A 233 -5.04 12.63 -1.84
N ILE A 234 -5.25 11.32 -1.70
CA ILE A 234 -4.86 10.30 -2.69
C ILE A 234 -6.10 9.60 -3.28
N ILE A 235 -6.96 9.03 -2.42
CA ILE A 235 -8.19 8.33 -2.77
C ILE A 235 -9.31 8.75 -1.80
N PRO A 236 -9.80 10.00 -1.87
CA PRO A 236 -10.88 10.47 -1.00
C PRO A 236 -12.16 9.65 -1.15
N GLU A 237 -12.40 9.02 -2.30
CA GLU A 237 -13.59 8.23 -2.56
C GLU A 237 -13.74 7.02 -1.62
N LEU A 238 -12.65 6.50 -1.06
CA LEU A 238 -12.71 5.42 -0.06
C LEU A 238 -13.31 5.90 1.27
N GLU A 239 -13.08 7.16 1.66
CA GLU A 239 -13.61 7.70 2.92
C GLU A 239 -15.14 7.85 2.91
N GLU A 240 -15.76 7.91 1.73
CA GLU A 240 -17.23 7.91 1.59
C GLU A 240 -17.88 6.61 2.11
N GLY A 241 -17.11 5.53 2.22
CA GLY A 241 -17.56 4.26 2.79
C GLY A 241 -17.73 4.28 4.30
N ILE A 242 -17.09 5.22 5.01
CA ILE A 242 -17.08 5.29 6.48
C ILE A 242 -18.49 5.63 6.99
N GLY A 243 -19.05 4.75 7.82
CA GLY A 243 -20.42 4.91 8.33
C GLY A 243 -21.51 4.65 7.28
N CYS A 244 -21.16 4.20 6.08
CA CYS A 244 -22.13 3.81 5.06
C CYS A 244 -22.70 2.42 5.38
N GLU A 245 -23.72 2.38 6.25
CA GLU A 245 -24.35 1.12 6.65
C GLU A 245 -24.94 0.35 5.47
N GLN A 246 -24.72 -0.96 5.49
CA GLN A 246 -25.23 -1.90 4.50
C GLN A 246 -26.45 -2.65 5.05
N SER A 247 -27.46 -2.87 4.22
CA SER A 247 -28.63 -3.68 4.59
C SER A 247 -28.39 -5.17 4.31
N GLY A 248 -29.21 -6.03 4.93
CA GLY A 248 -29.20 -7.47 4.67
C GLY A 248 -28.25 -8.28 5.57
N GLU A 249 -27.45 -9.16 4.98
CA GLU A 249 -26.56 -10.10 5.67
C GLU A 249 -25.17 -9.52 6.01
N HIS A 250 -24.88 -8.27 5.67
CA HIS A 250 -23.60 -7.64 6.01
C HIS A 250 -23.55 -7.28 7.52
N ILE A 251 -22.39 -7.50 8.16
CA ILE A 251 -22.13 -7.05 9.54
C ILE A 251 -21.35 -5.74 9.62
N TYR A 252 -20.79 -5.29 8.50
CA TYR A 252 -19.89 -4.14 8.39
C TYR A 252 -20.49 -3.02 7.55
N ASP A 253 -20.05 -1.78 7.79
CA ASP A 253 -20.25 -0.69 6.83
C ASP A 253 -19.40 -0.93 5.57
N VAL A 254 -19.56 -0.08 4.55
CA VAL A 254 -18.81 -0.23 3.29
C VAL A 254 -17.30 -0.15 3.51
N TRP A 255 -16.84 0.74 4.39
CA TRP A 255 -15.43 0.91 4.70
C TRP A 255 -14.81 -0.38 5.26
N GLU A 256 -15.34 -0.89 6.36
CA GLU A 256 -14.80 -2.07 7.03
C GLU A 256 -14.94 -3.31 6.13
N HIS A 257 -16.03 -3.42 5.36
CA HIS A 257 -16.18 -4.47 4.35
C HIS A 257 -15.07 -4.47 3.30
N SER A 258 -14.78 -3.32 2.70
CA SER A 258 -13.68 -3.15 1.74
C SER A 258 -12.31 -3.50 2.32
N LEU A 259 -12.07 -3.16 3.60
CA LEU A 259 -10.82 -3.51 4.28
C LEU A 259 -10.69 -5.03 4.51
N GLN A 260 -11.76 -5.68 4.95
CA GLN A 260 -11.76 -7.13 5.19
C GLN A 260 -11.61 -7.91 3.87
N ALA A 261 -12.28 -7.47 2.80
CA ALA A 261 -12.12 -8.02 1.46
C ALA A 261 -10.66 -7.91 0.96
N LEU A 262 -10.04 -6.73 1.14
CA LEU A 262 -8.62 -6.50 0.81
C LEU A 262 -7.69 -7.41 1.63
N GLN A 263 -7.91 -7.50 2.94
CA GLN A 263 -7.08 -8.34 3.82
C GLN A 263 -7.21 -9.82 3.49
N HIS A 264 -8.41 -10.29 3.12
CA HIS A 264 -8.62 -11.67 2.67
C HIS A 264 -7.83 -11.99 1.41
N ALA A 265 -7.88 -11.11 0.40
CA ALA A 265 -7.08 -11.26 -0.81
C ALA A 265 -5.57 -11.32 -0.51
N ALA A 266 -5.10 -10.55 0.48
CA ALA A 266 -3.72 -10.56 0.93
C ALA A 266 -3.34 -11.86 1.65
N ASN A 267 -4.19 -12.35 2.54
CA ASN A 267 -3.99 -13.62 3.27
C ASN A 267 -3.91 -14.82 2.31
N LYS A 268 -4.64 -14.77 1.20
CA LYS A 268 -4.61 -15.78 0.13
C LYS A 268 -3.44 -15.59 -0.86
N ASN A 269 -2.61 -14.56 -0.65
CA ASN A 269 -1.51 -14.16 -1.51
C ASN A 269 -1.93 -13.97 -2.99
N TRP A 270 -3.09 -13.36 -3.22
CA TRP A 270 -3.57 -13.06 -4.57
C TRP A 270 -2.93 -11.82 -5.16
N SER A 271 -3.04 -11.71 -6.49
CA SER A 271 -2.39 -10.67 -7.30
C SER A 271 -2.91 -9.27 -6.98
N LEU A 272 -2.14 -8.26 -7.40
CA LEU A 272 -2.47 -6.85 -7.21
C LEU A 272 -3.86 -6.50 -7.75
N GLU A 273 -4.23 -7.01 -8.92
CA GLU A 273 -5.51 -6.71 -9.57
C GLU A 273 -6.69 -7.25 -8.76
N ILE A 274 -6.53 -8.40 -8.11
CA ILE A 274 -7.55 -8.96 -7.22
C ILE A 274 -7.64 -8.13 -5.93
N ARG A 275 -6.51 -7.70 -5.36
CA ARG A 275 -6.49 -6.83 -4.17
C ARG A 275 -7.14 -5.46 -4.45
N LEU A 276 -6.85 -4.87 -5.61
CA LEU A 276 -7.48 -3.62 -6.06
C LEU A 276 -8.98 -3.80 -6.29
N ALA A 277 -9.38 -4.87 -6.98
CA ALA A 277 -10.80 -5.17 -7.19
C ALA A 277 -11.53 -5.42 -5.87
N ALA A 278 -10.92 -6.16 -4.93
CA ALA A 278 -11.47 -6.40 -3.60
C ALA A 278 -11.60 -5.10 -2.78
N LEU A 279 -10.62 -4.19 -2.84
CA LEU A 279 -10.72 -2.91 -2.15
C LEU A 279 -11.83 -2.01 -2.74
N PHE A 280 -11.97 -2.00 -4.08
CA PHE A 280 -12.84 -1.06 -4.78
C PHE A 280 -14.20 -1.59 -5.21
N HIS A 281 -14.51 -2.88 -5.05
CA HIS A 281 -15.76 -3.47 -5.59
C HIS A 281 -17.04 -2.74 -5.12
N ASP A 282 -17.01 -2.22 -3.89
CA ASP A 282 -18.12 -1.55 -3.24
C ASP A 282 -17.98 -0.03 -3.08
N ILE A 283 -16.92 0.57 -3.64
CA ILE A 283 -16.64 2.01 -3.49
C ILE A 283 -17.77 2.91 -4.04
N GLY A 284 -18.60 2.39 -4.94
CA GLY A 284 -19.78 3.07 -5.49
C GLY A 284 -21.03 3.01 -4.60
N LYS A 285 -21.07 2.16 -3.57
CA LYS A 285 -22.24 2.00 -2.70
C LYS A 285 -22.71 3.32 -2.08
N PRO A 286 -21.85 4.16 -1.46
CA PRO A 286 -22.26 5.45 -0.90
C PRO A 286 -23.02 6.33 -1.91
N ARG A 287 -22.56 6.35 -3.16
CA ARG A 287 -23.14 7.17 -4.24
C ARG A 287 -24.37 6.54 -4.90
N SER A 288 -24.59 5.24 -4.73
CA SER A 288 -25.77 4.52 -5.23
C SER A 288 -26.86 4.29 -4.17
N ARG A 289 -26.60 4.69 -2.91
CA ARG A 289 -27.46 4.39 -1.76
C ARG A 289 -28.83 5.05 -1.93
N ARG A 290 -29.89 4.24 -1.83
CA ARG A 290 -31.29 4.71 -1.84
C ARG A 290 -31.99 4.24 -0.57
N SER A 291 -32.73 5.13 0.08
CA SER A 291 -33.62 4.77 1.19
C SER A 291 -34.86 4.06 0.63
N VAL A 292 -35.16 2.89 1.17
CA VAL A 292 -36.43 2.22 0.90
C VAL A 292 -37.42 2.72 1.94
N LEU A 293 -38.38 3.54 1.50
CA LEU A 293 -39.59 3.75 2.29
C LEU A 293 -40.31 2.40 2.41
N PRO A 294 -40.68 1.94 3.61
CA PRO A 294 -41.44 0.71 3.76
C PRO A 294 -42.68 0.77 2.87
N LYS A 295 -42.87 -0.22 1.99
CA LYS A 295 -44.04 -0.34 1.09
C LYS A 295 -45.39 -0.19 1.83
N TYR A 296 -45.38 -0.43 3.14
CA TYR A 296 -46.54 -0.27 4.02
C TYR A 296 -47.02 1.18 4.16
N ILE A 297 -46.14 2.18 4.06
CA ILE A 297 -46.51 3.60 4.19
C ILE A 297 -47.21 4.09 2.91
N LEU A 298 -46.77 3.65 1.73
CA LEU A 298 -47.34 4.06 0.43
C LEU A 298 -48.73 3.47 0.15
N ARG A 299 -49.07 2.32 0.75
CA ARG A 299 -50.39 1.71 0.58
C ARG A 299 -51.49 2.33 1.46
N HIS A 300 -51.12 3.02 2.53
CA HIS A 300 -52.07 3.65 3.44
C HIS A 300 -52.13 5.18 3.34
N SER A 301 -51.25 5.82 2.56
CA SER A 301 -51.34 7.26 2.29
C SER A 301 -52.46 7.63 1.31
N HIS A 302 -53.00 6.65 0.54
CA HIS A 302 -54.12 6.91 -0.38
C HIS A 302 -55.52 6.72 0.24
N SER A 303 -55.63 6.11 1.43
CA SER A 303 -56.94 5.94 2.09
C SER A 303 -57.27 7.04 3.10
N ALA A 304 -56.49 8.13 3.14
CA ALA A 304 -56.63 9.20 4.14
C ALA A 304 -57.28 10.48 3.58
N LEU A 305 -57.87 10.45 2.37
CA LEU A 305 -58.50 11.62 1.73
C LEU A 305 -60.03 11.55 1.62
N GLU A 306 -60.69 10.56 2.22
CA GLU A 306 -62.15 10.53 2.33
C GLU A 306 -62.59 10.26 3.78
N GLY A 307 -63.50 11.11 4.24
CA GLY A 307 -63.67 11.43 5.65
C GLY A 307 -64.39 10.39 6.51
N LYS A 308 -64.21 10.55 7.83
CA LYS A 308 -65.27 10.99 8.75
C LYS A 308 -64.73 11.12 10.16
N THR A 309 -65.13 12.20 10.79
CA THR A 309 -64.96 12.56 12.19
C THR A 309 -65.54 11.50 13.11
N ASN A 310 -64.74 10.97 14.04
CA ASN A 310 -65.24 10.62 15.37
C ASN A 310 -64.13 10.58 16.40
N SER A 311 -64.38 11.29 17.49
CA SER A 311 -63.55 11.44 18.68
C SER A 311 -63.42 10.12 19.43
N GLY A 312 -62.20 9.61 19.47
CA GLY A 312 -61.77 8.55 20.38
C GLY A 312 -60.26 8.51 20.36
N LEU A 313 -59.63 8.68 21.52
CA LEU A 313 -58.18 8.58 21.72
C LEU A 313 -57.68 7.20 21.26
N ARG A 314 -57.40 7.06 19.97
CA ARG A 314 -56.61 5.96 19.43
C ARG A 314 -55.16 6.36 19.60
N LYS A 315 -54.40 5.54 20.35
CA LYS A 315 -52.94 5.62 20.38
C LYS A 315 -52.45 5.63 18.93
N ASP A 316 -51.76 6.70 18.57
CA ASP A 316 -51.19 6.90 17.25
C ASP A 316 -50.25 5.72 16.91
N PRO A 317 -50.63 4.84 15.94
CA PRO A 317 -49.80 3.71 15.55
C PRO A 317 -48.48 4.16 14.90
N SER A 318 -48.38 5.43 14.48
CA SER A 318 -47.21 5.96 13.80
C SER A 318 -45.98 6.10 14.69
N LYS A 319 -46.15 6.18 16.03
CA LYS A 319 -45.03 6.29 16.97
C LYS A 319 -44.29 4.97 17.23
N ASN A 320 -44.93 3.81 17.00
CA ASN A 320 -44.28 2.50 17.16
C ASN A 320 -43.67 1.94 15.85
N ILE A 321 -43.86 2.61 14.71
CA ILE A 321 -43.33 2.16 13.39
C ILE A 321 -41.94 2.75 13.09
N LEU A 322 -41.49 3.75 13.86
CA LEU A 322 -40.21 4.44 13.64
C LEU A 322 -38.97 3.68 14.15
N ALA A 323 -39.14 2.49 14.75
CA ALA A 323 -38.04 1.61 15.17
C ALA A 323 -37.60 0.60 14.09
N GLY A 324 -38.06 0.76 12.84
CA GLY A 324 -37.60 -0.08 11.72
C GLY A 324 -36.23 0.35 11.24
N ARG A 325 -35.22 -0.55 11.33
CA ARG A 325 -33.91 -0.38 10.67
C ARG A 325 -34.11 0.16 9.25
N LYS A 326 -33.48 1.29 8.92
CA LYS A 326 -33.54 1.87 7.59
C LYS A 326 -33.07 0.81 6.57
N ALA A 327 -33.97 0.38 5.69
CA ALA A 327 -33.62 -0.52 4.60
C ALA A 327 -33.02 0.30 3.46
N TYR A 328 -31.77 0.03 3.14
CA TYR A 328 -31.02 0.65 2.06
C TYR A 328 -30.88 -0.32 0.88
N THR A 329 -30.89 0.23 -0.33
CA THR A 329 -30.56 -0.51 -1.55
C THR A 329 -29.44 0.17 -2.29
N PHE A 330 -28.66 -0.61 -3.03
CA PHE A 330 -27.46 -0.20 -3.76
C PHE A 330 -27.51 -0.70 -5.20
N TYR A 331 -28.66 -0.53 -5.87
CA TYR A 331 -28.85 -1.00 -7.23
C TYR A 331 -27.87 -0.31 -8.19
N GLY A 332 -27.12 -1.11 -8.96
CA GLY A 332 -26.13 -0.63 -9.91
C GLY A 332 -24.82 -0.15 -9.29
N HIS A 333 -24.56 -0.46 -8.01
CA HIS A 333 -23.30 -0.07 -7.37
C HIS A 333 -22.10 -0.65 -8.11
N GLU A 334 -22.19 -1.85 -8.70
CA GLU A 334 -21.12 -2.47 -9.47
C GLU A 334 -20.66 -1.62 -10.66
N VAL A 335 -21.61 -0.95 -11.32
CA VAL A 335 -21.34 -0.02 -12.43
C VAL A 335 -20.69 1.27 -11.91
N VAL A 336 -21.21 1.81 -10.81
CA VAL A 336 -20.69 3.04 -10.19
C VAL A 336 -19.29 2.80 -9.63
N SER A 337 -19.08 1.68 -8.92
CA SER A 337 -17.79 1.23 -8.39
C SER A 337 -16.76 1.05 -9.48
N ALA A 338 -17.10 0.35 -10.57
CA ALA A 338 -16.20 0.15 -11.71
C ALA A 338 -15.76 1.50 -12.30
N ARG A 339 -16.70 2.44 -12.48
CA ARG A 339 -16.40 3.79 -13.00
C ARG A 339 -15.52 4.61 -12.06
N ILE A 340 -15.75 4.52 -10.74
CA ILE A 340 -14.93 5.21 -9.74
C ILE A 340 -13.52 4.61 -9.70
N ALA A 341 -13.43 3.28 -9.63
CA ALA A 341 -12.16 2.55 -9.61
C ALA A 341 -11.30 2.89 -10.84
N LYS A 342 -11.90 2.88 -12.04
CA LYS A 342 -11.22 3.27 -13.29
C LYS A 342 -10.62 4.68 -13.18
N LYS A 343 -11.40 5.66 -12.73
CA LYS A 343 -10.93 7.04 -12.55
C LYS A 343 -9.80 7.17 -11.52
N ILE A 344 -9.88 6.43 -10.41
CA ILE A 344 -8.83 6.38 -9.39
C ILE A 344 -7.54 5.83 -10.00
N MET A 345 -7.64 4.71 -10.73
CA MET A 345 -6.49 4.04 -11.34
C MET A 345 -5.84 4.90 -12.43
N GLU A 346 -6.63 5.54 -13.29
CA GLU A 346 -6.13 6.50 -14.29
C GLU A 346 -5.44 7.71 -13.62
N ARG A 347 -6.03 8.24 -12.53
CA ARG A 347 -5.46 9.34 -11.75
C ARG A 347 -4.14 8.94 -11.09
N LEU A 348 -4.02 7.69 -10.64
CA LEU A 348 -2.81 7.10 -10.07
C LEU A 348 -1.88 6.47 -11.11
N LYS A 349 -2.12 6.68 -12.41
CA LYS A 349 -1.21 6.28 -13.50
C LYS A 349 -0.97 4.77 -13.62
N PHE A 350 -1.94 3.96 -13.19
CA PHE A 350 -1.95 2.53 -13.51
C PHE A 350 -1.98 2.27 -15.01
N SER A 351 -1.42 1.14 -15.42
CA SER A 351 -1.44 0.78 -16.83
C SER A 351 -2.88 0.57 -17.30
N LYS A 352 -3.11 0.84 -18.59
CA LYS A 352 -4.42 0.63 -19.22
C LYS A 352 -4.89 -0.82 -19.04
N LYS A 353 -3.98 -1.79 -19.19
CA LYS A 353 -4.26 -3.22 -19.04
C LYS A 353 -4.74 -3.57 -17.63
N GLU A 354 -4.03 -3.10 -16.60
CA GLU A 354 -4.44 -3.33 -15.21
C GLU A 354 -5.79 -2.66 -14.92
N THR A 355 -5.95 -1.42 -15.37
CA THR A 355 -7.18 -0.64 -15.17
C THR A 355 -8.40 -1.33 -15.78
N GLU A 356 -8.30 -1.78 -17.03
CA GLU A 356 -9.39 -2.49 -17.72
C GLU A 356 -9.71 -3.84 -17.07
N LEU A 357 -8.69 -4.55 -16.57
CA LEU A 357 -8.91 -5.81 -15.85
C LEU A 357 -9.64 -5.57 -14.53
N VAL A 358 -9.17 -4.65 -13.69
CA VAL A 358 -9.82 -4.32 -12.41
C VAL A 358 -11.24 -3.81 -12.62
N GLU A 359 -11.44 -2.89 -13.57
CA GLU A 359 -12.77 -2.38 -13.95
C GLU A 359 -13.71 -3.53 -14.35
N LYS A 360 -13.23 -4.46 -15.17
CA LYS A 360 -14.02 -5.61 -15.63
C LYS A 360 -14.37 -6.56 -14.49
N LEU A 361 -13.44 -6.84 -13.58
CA LEU A 361 -13.68 -7.67 -12.41
C LEU A 361 -14.73 -7.03 -11.49
N ILE A 362 -14.61 -5.74 -11.20
CA ILE A 362 -15.59 -5.00 -10.39
C ILE A 362 -16.95 -4.96 -11.09
N LEU A 363 -17.03 -4.64 -12.38
CA LEU A 363 -18.31 -4.54 -13.08
C LEU A 363 -19.11 -5.85 -13.06
N ASN A 364 -18.42 -6.99 -13.00
CA ASN A 364 -19.03 -8.31 -13.11
C ASN A 364 -19.00 -9.12 -11.79
N HIS A 365 -18.55 -8.54 -10.67
CA HIS A 365 -18.41 -9.27 -9.41
C HIS A 365 -19.76 -9.76 -8.85
N MET A 366 -20.85 -9.04 -9.16
CA MET A 366 -22.21 -9.43 -8.83
C MET A 366 -22.75 -10.46 -9.82
N PHE A 367 -22.44 -11.73 -9.59
CA PHE A 367 -23.05 -12.84 -10.34
C PHE A 367 -23.62 -13.92 -9.42
N PHE A 368 -24.61 -14.63 -9.97
CA PHE A 368 -25.18 -15.81 -9.36
C PHE A 368 -24.26 -16.99 -9.60
N SER A 369 -23.90 -17.72 -8.55
CA SER A 369 -22.86 -18.76 -8.60
C SER A 369 -23.29 -20.10 -7.99
N ASP A 370 -24.56 -20.26 -7.62
CA ASP A 370 -25.07 -21.51 -7.07
C ASP A 370 -25.06 -22.58 -8.17
N THR A 371 -24.29 -23.65 -7.96
CA THR A 371 -24.07 -24.70 -8.95
C THR A 371 -25.29 -25.55 -9.21
N GLU A 372 -26.26 -25.60 -8.29
CA GLU A 372 -27.49 -26.38 -8.46
C GLU A 372 -28.54 -25.62 -9.27
N ILE A 373 -28.45 -24.28 -9.30
CA ILE A 373 -29.46 -23.41 -9.91
C ILE A 373 -28.95 -22.70 -11.17
N ILE A 374 -27.63 -22.48 -11.30
CA ILE A 374 -27.05 -21.71 -12.40
C ILE A 374 -27.20 -22.42 -13.74
N THR A 375 -27.70 -21.71 -14.76
CA THR A 375 -27.84 -22.26 -16.11
C THR A 375 -26.54 -22.16 -16.91
N LEU A 376 -26.31 -23.11 -17.83
CA LEU A 376 -25.16 -23.06 -18.74
C LEU A 376 -25.15 -21.78 -19.61
N SER A 377 -26.31 -21.22 -19.93
CA SER A 377 -26.40 -19.95 -20.67
C SER A 377 -25.95 -18.76 -19.84
N ALA A 378 -26.22 -18.75 -18.53
CA ALA A 378 -25.70 -17.75 -17.60
C ALA A 378 -24.18 -17.86 -17.48
N VAL A 379 -23.64 -19.08 -17.33
CA VAL A 379 -22.19 -19.33 -17.29
C VAL A 379 -21.51 -18.83 -18.57
N ARG A 380 -22.02 -19.20 -19.75
CA ARG A 380 -21.46 -18.74 -21.05
C ARG A 380 -21.47 -17.22 -21.16
N ARG A 381 -22.51 -16.55 -20.65
CA ARG A 381 -22.61 -15.09 -20.66
C ARG A 381 -21.54 -14.42 -19.78
N ILE A 382 -21.27 -14.98 -18.60
CA ILE A 382 -20.21 -14.48 -17.72
C ILE A 382 -18.84 -14.67 -18.37
N ILE A 383 -18.58 -15.84 -18.96
CA ILE A 383 -17.33 -16.12 -19.69
C ILE A 383 -17.14 -15.13 -20.84
N ALA A 384 -18.18 -14.87 -21.64
CA ALA A 384 -18.11 -13.92 -22.74
C ALA A 384 -17.84 -12.48 -22.28
N LYS A 385 -18.38 -12.06 -21.13
CA LYS A 385 -18.17 -10.72 -20.57
C LYS A 385 -16.78 -10.53 -19.98
N VAL A 386 -16.30 -11.53 -19.23
CA VAL A 386 -15.11 -11.40 -18.38
C VAL A 386 -13.84 -11.91 -19.07
N GLY A 387 -13.98 -12.82 -20.04
CA GLY A 387 -12.88 -13.54 -20.68
C GLY A 387 -12.54 -14.81 -19.92
N LYS A 388 -12.28 -15.90 -20.64
CA LYS A 388 -12.03 -17.25 -20.08
C LYS A 388 -10.85 -17.23 -19.10
N GLU A 389 -9.83 -16.44 -19.41
CA GLU A 389 -8.61 -16.26 -18.63
C GLU A 389 -8.83 -15.56 -17.29
N ASN A 390 -9.91 -14.76 -17.15
CA ASN A 390 -10.16 -13.94 -15.96
C ASN A 390 -11.22 -14.55 -15.02
N ILE A 391 -11.85 -15.68 -15.38
CA ILE A 391 -12.94 -16.27 -14.59
C ILE A 391 -12.49 -16.61 -13.17
N TRP A 392 -11.30 -17.15 -13.01
CA TRP A 392 -10.78 -17.47 -11.68
C TRP A 392 -10.48 -16.21 -10.86
N SER A 393 -9.99 -15.14 -11.49
CA SER A 393 -9.85 -13.85 -10.82
C SER A 393 -11.20 -13.29 -10.38
N LEU A 394 -12.24 -13.44 -11.19
CA LEU A 394 -13.60 -13.03 -10.83
C LEU A 394 -14.14 -13.83 -9.64
N MET A 395 -13.94 -15.15 -9.63
CA MET A 395 -14.33 -16.01 -8.51
C MET A 395 -13.63 -15.59 -7.22
N ARG A 396 -12.34 -15.23 -7.29
CA ARG A 396 -11.56 -14.74 -6.15
C ARG A 396 -12.07 -13.40 -5.62
N VAL A 397 -12.45 -12.47 -6.50
CA VAL A 397 -13.08 -11.20 -6.09
C VAL A 397 -14.43 -11.47 -5.40
N ARG A 398 -15.22 -12.41 -5.93
CA ARG A 398 -16.48 -12.83 -5.30
C ARG A 398 -16.28 -13.49 -3.94
N GLU A 399 -15.20 -14.26 -3.78
CA GLU A 399 -14.81 -14.81 -2.48
C GLU A 399 -14.49 -13.68 -1.48
N CYS A 400 -13.76 -12.63 -1.91
CA CYS A 400 -13.48 -11.46 -1.08
C CYS A 400 -14.76 -10.71 -0.66
N ASP A 401 -15.69 -10.48 -1.59
CA ASP A 401 -16.97 -9.81 -1.33
C ASP A 401 -17.87 -10.58 -0.35
N ARG A 402 -17.65 -11.88 -0.19
CA ARG A 402 -18.38 -12.68 0.81
C ARG A 402 -17.79 -12.58 2.21
N VAL A 403 -16.57 -12.05 2.34
CA VAL A 403 -15.94 -11.82 3.65
C VAL A 403 -16.74 -10.76 4.39
N GLY A 404 -17.17 -11.04 5.61
CA GLY A 404 -18.02 -10.11 6.37
C GLY A 404 -19.52 -10.20 6.06
N MET A 405 -19.97 -11.23 5.34
CA MET A 405 -21.38 -11.65 5.33
C MET A 405 -21.67 -12.59 6.51
N LYS A 406 -22.88 -12.54 7.07
CA LYS A 406 -23.32 -13.37 8.22
C LYS A 406 -23.33 -14.88 7.95
N LYS A 407 -23.44 -15.29 6.68
CA LYS A 407 -23.33 -16.70 6.29
C LYS A 407 -21.92 -16.99 5.79
N LYS A 408 -21.17 -17.76 6.59
CA LYS A 408 -20.07 -18.56 6.06
C LYS A 408 -20.70 -19.74 5.31
N GLU A 409 -20.25 -19.95 4.08
CA GLU A 409 -20.48 -21.12 3.21
C GLU A 409 -21.81 -21.18 2.42
N ALA A 410 -21.65 -21.19 1.10
CA ALA A 410 -21.88 -22.38 0.27
C ALA A 410 -20.71 -22.50 -0.71
#